data_AF-A0A2N0YY31-F1
#
_entry.id   AF-A0A2N0YY31-F1
#
_cell.length_a   1.000
_cell.length_b   1.000
_cell.length_c   1.000
_cell.angle_alpha   90.00
_cell.angle_beta   90.00
_cell.angle_gamma   90.00
#
_symmetry.space_group_name_H-M   'P 1'
#
loop_
_entity.id
_entity.type
_entity.pdbx_description
1 polymer ?
#
loop_
_entity_poly.entity_id
_entity_poly.type
_entity_poly.pdbx_seq_one_letter_code
_entity_poly.pdbx_strand_id
1 'polypeptide(L)'
;MKRVIAVSVLSLILSFCSPFMFKQYIEKKPLEQIRTLTFGGPIPFAEQKVELPTNKKAYPVVISFQSPLAKDTIFHPLPMVFTFVCFFLLLFAVFSLFSSYIKKVPKKKKEKVNN
;
A
#
# COMPACT_ATOMS: atom_id res chain seq x y z
N MET A 1 -3.30 -13.10 -20.06
CA MET A 1 -4.38 -12.12 -19.79
C MET A 1 -5.02 -12.29 -18.41
N LYS A 2 -5.71 -13.39 -18.07
CA LYS A 2 -6.38 -13.55 -16.75
C LYS A 2 -5.50 -13.23 -15.54
N ARG A 3 -4.23 -13.69 -15.55
CA ARG A 3 -3.25 -13.39 -14.48
C ARG A 3 -2.89 -11.92 -14.37
N VAL A 4 -2.71 -11.23 -15.50
CA VAL A 4 -2.38 -9.80 -15.53
C VAL A 4 -3.53 -9.00 -14.95
N ILE A 5 -4.77 -9.32 -15.35
CA ILE A 5 -5.98 -8.68 -14.82
C ILE A 5 -6.08 -8.90 -13.30
N ALA A 6 -5.86 -10.13 -12.82
CA ALA A 6 -5.88 -10.43 -11.39
C ALA A 6 -4.83 -9.62 -10.61
N VAL A 7 -3.60 -9.53 -11.12
CA VAL A 7 -2.54 -8.72 -10.51
C VAL A 7 -2.90 -7.23 -10.52
N SER A 8 -3.46 -6.72 -11.63
CA SER A 8 -3.92 -5.33 -11.72
C SER A 8 -5.00 -5.01 -10.68
N VAL A 9 -6.03 -5.86 -10.56
CA VAL A 9 -7.11 -5.65 -9.57
C VAL A 9 -6.55 -5.67 -8.14
N LEU A 10 -5.69 -6.65 -7.83
CA LEU A 10 -5.08 -6.73 -6.49
C LEU A 10 -4.19 -5.51 -6.18
N SER A 11 -3.42 -5.05 -7.16
CA SER A 11 -2.56 -3.86 -7.01
C SER A 11 -3.38 -2.59 -6.80
N LEU A 12 -4.52 -2.48 -7.48
CA LEU A 12 -5.44 -1.37 -7.31
C LEU A 12 -6.03 -1.35 -5.90
N ILE A 13 -6.49 -2.50 -5.40
CA ILE A 13 -6.98 -2.65 -4.02
C ILE A 13 -5.91 -2.23 -3.02
N LEU A 14 -4.68 -2.75 -3.15
CA LEU A 14 -3.57 -2.39 -2.26
C LEU A 14 -3.26 -0.90 -2.31
N SER A 15 -3.30 -0.28 -3.48
CA SER A 15 -3.08 1.16 -3.64
C SER A 15 -4.10 1.96 -2.84
N PHE A 16 -5.39 1.66 -2.98
CA PHE A 16 -6.47 2.32 -2.25
C PHE A 16 -6.44 2.04 -0.74
N CYS A 17 -6.01 0.85 -0.32
CA CYS A 17 -5.90 0.51 1.09
C CYS A 17 -4.63 1.08 1.75
N SER A 18 -3.60 1.42 0.96
CA SER A 18 -2.30 1.83 1.50
C SER A 18 -2.37 3.03 2.47
N PRO A 19 -3.22 4.07 2.28
CA PRO A 19 -3.30 5.18 3.26
C PRO A 19 -3.67 4.72 4.66
N PHE A 20 -4.50 3.67 4.78
CA PHE A 20 -4.91 3.11 6.07
C PHE A 20 -3.82 2.27 6.75
N MET A 21 -2.81 1.84 6.00
CA MET A 21 -1.70 1.05 6.54
C MET A 21 -0.59 1.93 7.14
N PHE A 22 -0.37 3.12 6.59
CA PHE A 22 0.69 4.02 7.04
C PHE A 22 0.19 4.97 8.14
N LYS A 23 0.88 4.98 9.28
CA LYS A 23 0.60 5.88 10.41
C LYS A 23 1.68 6.95 10.49
N GLN A 24 1.28 8.17 10.82
CA GLN A 24 2.19 9.29 11.02
C GLN A 24 2.54 9.41 12.51
N TYR A 25 3.84 9.40 12.81
CA TYR A 25 4.35 9.55 14.18
C TYR A 25 4.88 10.97 14.37
N ILE A 26 4.40 11.65 15.41
CA ILE A 26 4.86 13.00 15.76
C ILE A 26 5.46 12.94 17.16
N GLU A 27 6.78 13.09 17.22
CA GLU A 27 7.54 12.93 18.45
C GLU A 27 7.33 14.09 19.43
N LYS A 28 7.31 15.33 18.92
CA LYS A 28 7.25 16.56 19.72
C LYS A 28 6.13 17.47 19.24
N LYS A 29 5.56 18.26 20.15
CA LYS A 29 4.55 19.26 19.82
C LYS A 29 5.11 20.26 18.78
N PRO A 30 4.52 20.36 17.58
CA PRO A 30 4.90 21.36 16.60
C PRO A 30 4.38 22.76 16.99
N LEU A 31 4.92 23.79 16.34
CA LEU A 31 4.50 25.18 16.54
C LEU A 31 3.07 25.41 16.06
N GLU A 32 2.66 24.72 14.99
CA GLU A 32 1.32 24.80 14.41
C GLU A 32 0.39 23.69 14.96
N GLN A 33 -0.83 24.06 15.34
CA GLN A 33 -1.82 23.12 15.88
C GLN A 33 -2.54 22.31 14.79
N ILE A 34 -2.72 22.88 13.60
CA ILE A 34 -3.29 22.21 12.44
C ILE A 34 -2.15 21.85 11.51
N ARG A 35 -2.06 20.57 11.13
CA ARG A 35 -1.04 20.10 10.20
C ARG A 35 -1.66 19.27 9.10
N THR A 36 -1.18 19.48 7.88
CA THR A 36 -1.44 18.58 6.76
C THR A 36 -0.50 17.39 6.87
N LEU A 37 -1.06 16.19 6.95
CA LEU A 37 -0.32 14.93 7.03
C LEU A 37 -0.53 14.14 5.73
N THR A 38 0.54 13.55 5.23
CA THR A 38 0.52 12.71 4.02
C THR A 38 0.42 11.24 4.40
N PHE A 39 -0.31 10.48 3.58
CA PHE A 39 -0.62 9.08 3.74
C PHE A 39 -0.60 8.37 2.38
N GLY A 40 -0.56 7.04 2.44
CA GLY A 40 -0.42 6.18 1.27
C GLY A 40 1.04 5.88 0.99
N GLY A 41 1.28 4.78 0.28
CA GLY A 41 2.63 4.37 -0.05
C GLY A 41 2.64 3.29 -1.13
N PRO A 42 3.78 3.11 -1.82
CA PRO A 42 5.11 3.63 -1.46
C PRO A 42 5.33 5.12 -1.77
N ILE A 43 4.52 5.72 -2.64
CA ILE A 43 4.55 7.16 -2.92
C ILE A 43 3.31 7.78 -2.27
N PRO A 44 3.46 8.68 -1.28
CA PRO A 44 2.32 9.31 -0.62
C PRO A 44 1.45 10.06 -1.62
N PHE A 45 0.14 9.86 -1.52
CA PHE A 45 -0.82 10.42 -2.47
C PHE A 45 -2.12 10.91 -1.82
N ALA A 46 -2.30 10.69 -0.52
CA ALA A 46 -3.44 11.19 0.23
C ALA A 46 -2.96 12.18 1.29
N GLU A 47 -3.62 13.31 1.40
CA GLU A 47 -3.35 14.32 2.42
C GLU A 47 -4.58 14.53 3.29
N GLN A 48 -4.40 14.62 4.60
CA GLN A 48 -5.47 14.97 5.53
C GLN A 48 -5.04 16.10 6.45
N LYS A 49 -5.93 17.07 6.65
CA LYS A 49 -5.78 18.07 7.71
C LYS A 49 -6.17 17.44 9.05
N VAL A 50 -5.25 17.47 9.99
CA VAL A 50 -5.47 16.91 11.34
C VAL A 50 -5.16 17.97 12.39
N GLU A 51 -6.09 18.08 13.35
CA GLU A 51 -5.89 18.87 14.55
C GLU A 51 -5.04 18.08 15.55
N LEU A 52 -3.92 18.66 15.94
CA LEU A 52 -2.99 18.04 16.87
C LEU A 52 -3.37 18.37 18.31
N PRO A 53 -3.06 17.46 19.28
CA PRO A 53 -3.30 17.71 20.68
C PRO A 53 -2.60 19.00 21.15
N THR A 54 -3.34 19.86 21.85
CA THR A 54 -2.78 21.11 22.39
C THR A 54 -1.83 20.85 23.58
N ASN A 55 -2.08 19.77 24.34
CA ASN A 55 -1.29 19.38 25.50
C ASN A 55 0.05 18.75 25.11
N LYS A 56 1.17 19.31 25.58
CA LYS A 56 2.52 18.77 25.34
C LYS A 56 2.72 17.36 25.89
N LYS A 57 1.99 16.98 26.95
CA LYS A 57 2.07 15.63 27.55
C LYS A 57 1.41 14.53 26.70
N ALA A 58 0.63 14.90 25.68
CA ALA A 58 0.01 13.96 24.75
C ALA A 58 0.95 13.52 23.61
N TYR A 59 2.21 14.01 23.62
CA TYR A 59 3.24 13.61 22.68
C TYR A 59 4.18 12.60 23.34
N PRO A 60 4.68 11.59 22.61
CA PRO A 60 4.48 11.39 21.17
C PRO A 60 3.07 10.92 20.81
N VAL A 61 2.60 11.30 19.62
CA VAL A 61 1.28 10.94 19.11
C VAL A 61 1.39 10.18 17.78
N VAL A 62 0.57 9.14 17.62
CA VAL A 62 0.42 8.38 16.38
C VAL A 62 -0.92 8.72 15.76
N ILE A 63 -0.89 9.24 14.54
CA ILE A 63 -2.08 9.63 13.79
C ILE A 63 -2.28 8.64 12.65
N SER A 64 -3.46 8.04 12.62
CA SER A 64 -3.87 7.12 11.56
C SER A 64 -4.72 7.86 10.55
N PHE A 65 -4.61 7.47 9.28
CA PHE A 65 -5.50 7.96 8.23
C PHE A 65 -6.96 7.69 8.60
N GLN A 66 -7.78 8.72 8.51
CA GLN A 66 -9.21 8.64 8.80
C GLN A 66 -10.00 8.42 7.52
N SER A 67 -11.27 8.01 7.66
CA SER A 67 -12.16 7.89 6.50
C SER A 67 -12.20 9.21 5.72
N PRO A 68 -11.98 9.19 4.39
CA PRO A 68 -11.99 10.39 3.56
C PRO A 68 -13.37 11.06 3.48
N LEU A 69 -14.43 10.35 3.87
CA LEU A 69 -15.78 10.90 4.00
C LEU A 69 -15.95 11.79 5.25
N ALA A 70 -15.09 11.59 6.26
CA ALA A 70 -15.20 12.24 7.57
C ALA A 70 -14.18 13.38 7.78
N LYS A 71 -13.18 13.51 6.90
CA LYS A 71 -12.09 14.49 7.00
C LYS A 71 -11.77 15.10 5.66
N ASP A 72 -11.37 16.37 5.66
CA ASP A 72 -10.83 17.07 4.49
C ASP A 72 -9.61 16.32 3.96
N THR A 73 -9.85 15.54 2.91
CA THR A 73 -8.86 14.66 2.29
C THR A 73 -8.61 15.10 0.86
N ILE A 74 -7.36 15.38 0.54
CA ILE A 74 -6.94 15.72 -0.82
C ILE A 74 -6.20 14.50 -1.39
N PHE A 75 -6.67 14.01 -2.52
CA PHE A 75 -6.00 12.93 -3.25
C PHE A 75 -5.21 13.51 -4.42
N HIS A 76 -3.98 13.05 -4.57
CA HIS A 76 -3.08 13.39 -5.67
C HIS A 76 -3.06 12.25 -6.69
N PRO A 77 -3.76 12.36 -7.84
CA PRO A 77 -3.94 11.24 -8.76
C PRO A 77 -2.63 10.73 -9.35
N LEU A 78 -1.68 11.62 -9.63
CA LEU A 78 -0.40 11.25 -10.24
C LEU A 78 0.45 10.38 -9.28
N PRO A 79 0.75 10.81 -8.04
CA PRO A 79 1.34 9.94 -7.01
C PRO A 79 0.59 8.62 -6.78
N MET A 80 -0.75 8.63 -6.84
CA MET A 80 -1.56 7.41 -6.70
C MET A 80 -1.30 6.42 -7.84
N VAL A 81 -1.22 6.89 -9.09
CA VAL A 81 -0.89 6.05 -10.25
C VAL A 81 0.50 5.45 -10.11
N PHE A 82 1.49 6.22 -9.64
CA PHE A 82 2.82 5.66 -9.40
C PHE A 82 2.82 4.59 -8.31
N THR A 83 2.11 4.82 -7.21
CA THR A 83 1.92 3.80 -6.16
C THR A 83 1.28 2.52 -6.72
N PHE A 84 0.26 2.65 -7.57
CA PHE A 84 -0.33 1.52 -8.27
C PHE A 84 0.66 0.77 -9.15
N VAL A 85 1.45 1.48 -9.95
CA VAL A 85 2.48 0.87 -10.81
C VAL A 85 3.52 0.15 -9.95
N CYS A 86 3.95 0.71 -8.83
CA CYS A 86 4.88 0.06 -7.91
C CYS A 86 4.33 -1.26 -7.38
N PHE A 87 3.10 -1.28 -6.87
CA PHE A 87 2.47 -2.54 -6.40
C PHE A 87 2.25 -3.54 -7.52
N PHE A 88 1.86 -3.06 -8.71
CA PHE A 88 1.68 -3.92 -9.88
C PHE A 88 2.97 -4.60 -10.29
N LEU A 89 4.06 -3.85 -10.43
CA LEU A 89 5.37 -4.39 -10.79
C LEU A 89 5.87 -5.38 -9.74
N LEU A 90 5.72 -5.04 -8.45
CA LEU A 90 6.13 -5.92 -7.35
C LEU A 90 5.37 -7.24 -7.37
N LEU A 91 4.04 -7.18 -7.40
CA LEU A 91 3.20 -8.38 -7.43
C LEU A 91 3.45 -9.19 -8.70
N PHE A 92 3.55 -8.53 -9.85
CA PHE A 92 3.82 -9.20 -11.12
C PHE A 92 5.18 -9.92 -11.10
N ALA A 93 6.22 -9.30 -10.54
CA ALA A 93 7.53 -9.91 -10.37
C ALA A 93 7.46 -11.15 -9.44
N VAL A 94 6.80 -11.02 -8.29
CA VAL A 94 6.60 -12.11 -7.33
C VAL A 94 5.85 -13.28 -7.99
N PHE A 95 4.72 -13.02 -8.64
CA PHE A 95 3.96 -14.05 -9.36
C PHE A 95 4.76 -14.71 -10.48
N SER A 96 5.56 -13.93 -11.21
CA SER A 96 6.41 -14.44 -12.28
C SER A 96 7.48 -15.40 -11.74
N LEU A 97 8.14 -15.03 -10.65
CA LEU A 97 9.12 -15.87 -9.94
C LEU A 97 8.50 -17.19 -9.48
N PHE A 98 7.35 -17.15 -8.79
CA PHE A 98 6.64 -18.36 -8.36
C PHE A 98 6.26 -19.25 -9.53
N SER A 99 5.74 -18.67 -10.62
CA SER A 99 5.36 -19.44 -11.80
C SER A 99 6.55 -20.11 -12.51
N SER A 100 7.72 -19.46 -12.48
CA SER A 100 8.97 -19.98 -13.06
C SER A 100 9.53 -21.12 -12.22
N TYR A 101 9.51 -20.97 -10.89
CA TYR A 101 10.00 -21.99 -9.96
C TYR A 101 9.15 -23.27 -10.00
N ILE A 102 7.81 -23.15 -10.01
CA ILE A 102 6.90 -24.30 -10.07
C ILE A 102 7.04 -25.08 -11.38
N LYS A 103 7.31 -24.41 -12.51
CA LYS A 103 7.54 -25.08 -13.80
C LYS A 103 8.87 -25.83 -13.88
N LYS A 104 9.86 -25.45 -13.06
CA LYS A 104 11.17 -26.11 -13.01
C LYS A 104 11.19 -27.37 -12.14
N VAL A 105 10.14 -27.66 -11.38
CA VAL A 105 10.00 -28.97 -10.72
C VAL A 105 9.67 -29.99 -11.80
N PRO A 106 10.59 -30.89 -12.19
CA PRO A 106 10.28 -31.89 -13.19
C PRO A 106 9.12 -32.72 -12.64
N LYS A 107 8.01 -32.77 -13.38
CA LYS A 107 7.01 -33.83 -13.20
C LYS A 107 7.80 -35.13 -13.32
N LYS A 108 8.11 -35.80 -12.20
CA LYS A 108 8.64 -37.17 -12.22
C LYS A 108 7.73 -37.93 -13.18
N LYS A 109 8.30 -38.28 -14.33
CA LYS A 109 7.67 -39.09 -15.37
C LYS A 109 7.16 -40.31 -14.62
N LYS A 110 5.84 -40.46 -14.49
CA LYS A 110 5.26 -41.77 -14.15
C LYS A 110 5.56 -42.63 -15.37
N GLU A 111 6.74 -43.23 -15.37
CA GLU A 111 7.08 -44.28 -16.30
C GLU A 111 6.09 -45.41 -16.05
N LYS A 112 5.30 -45.70 -17.08
CA LYS A 112 4.45 -46.89 -17.12
C LYS A 112 5.38 -48.09 -17.02
N VAL A 113 5.44 -48.74 -15.86
CA VAL A 113 5.87 -50.13 -15.78
C VAL A 113 4.67 -50.96 -16.21
N ASN A 114 4.55 -51.20 -17.52
CA ASN A 114 3.85 -52.37 -18.02
C ASN A 114 4.87 -53.51 -17.92
N ASN A 115 4.64 -54.42 -16.98
CA ASN A 115 5.05 -55.83 -17.08
C ASN A 115 3.80 -56.66 -16.83
#